data_AF-A0A661LP11-F1
#
_entry.id   AF-A0A661LP11-F1
#
_cell.length_a   1.000
_cell.length_b   1.000
_cell.length_c   1.000
_cell.angle_alpha   90.00
_cell.angle_beta   90.00
_cell.angle_gamma   90.00
#
_symmetry.space_group_name_H-M   'P 1'
#
loop_
_entity.id
_entity.type
_entity.pdbx_description
1 polymer ?
#
loop_
_entity_poly.entity_id
_entity_poly.type
_entity_poly.pdbx_seq_one_letter_code
_entity_poly.pdbx_strand_id
1 'polypeptide(L)'
;MNLRENSEGLFMDAIQQGQMAIRHTAAYPGDHPAPRESVSKSYETLANLLHKQAALTVSTFGNKLLVDNIPIDGKNTLFANFAKDLDQRRIDSIIFYRGLSKKDFTIFLNAMKKP
;
A
#
# COMPACT_ATOMS: atom_id res chain seq x y z
N MET A 1 -4.23 -25.25 -4.57
CA MET A 1 -3.73 -23.87 -4.73
C MET A 1 -4.75 -22.94 -4.10
N ASN A 2 -4.41 -22.32 -2.97
CA ASN A 2 -5.37 -21.64 -2.09
C ASN A 2 -5.60 -20.20 -2.57
N LEU A 3 -6.85 -19.75 -2.75
CA LEU A 3 -7.15 -18.37 -3.18
C LEU A 3 -6.53 -17.31 -2.24
N ARG A 4 -6.26 -17.70 -0.98
CA ARG A 4 -5.68 -16.86 0.07
C ARG A 4 -4.19 -16.53 -0.15
N GLU A 5 -3.38 -17.49 -0.58
CA GLU A 5 -1.93 -17.28 -0.82
C GLU A 5 -1.69 -16.35 -2.02
N ASN A 6 -2.59 -16.35 -3.01
CA ASN A 6 -2.48 -15.49 -4.18
C ASN A 6 -2.83 -14.02 -3.88
N SER A 7 -3.61 -13.77 -2.82
CA SER A 7 -4.05 -12.43 -2.42
C SER A 7 -2.96 -11.66 -1.67
N GLU A 8 -2.14 -12.39 -0.90
CA GLU A 8 -0.99 -11.85 -0.16
C GLU A 8 0.11 -11.36 -1.10
N GLY A 9 0.49 -12.17 -2.11
CA GLY A 9 1.48 -11.79 -3.12
C GLY A 9 1.08 -10.54 -3.90
N LEU A 10 -0.19 -10.47 -4.34
CA LEU A 10 -0.73 -9.30 -5.05
C LEU A 10 -0.76 -8.04 -4.16
N PHE A 11 -1.02 -8.19 -2.87
CA PHE A 11 -0.97 -7.06 -1.94
C PHE A 11 0.47 -6.57 -1.70
N MET A 12 1.41 -7.50 -1.51
CA MET A 12 2.83 -7.16 -1.40
C MET A 12 3.29 -6.37 -2.62
N ASP A 13 2.89 -6.81 -3.82
CA ASP A 13 3.18 -6.09 -5.06
C ASP A 13 2.52 -4.70 -5.08
N ALA A 14 1.27 -4.57 -4.64
CA ALA A 14 0.56 -3.29 -4.60
C ALA A 14 1.24 -2.28 -3.65
N ILE A 15 1.62 -2.70 -2.44
CA ILE A 15 2.32 -1.85 -1.47
C ILE A 15 3.73 -1.54 -1.94
N GLN A 16 4.46 -2.52 -2.48
CA GLN A 16 5.79 -2.31 -3.01
C GLN A 16 5.78 -1.28 -4.14
N GLN A 17 4.85 -1.40 -5.09
CA GLN A 17 4.69 -0.43 -6.17
C GLN A 17 4.26 0.96 -5.65
N GLY A 18 3.35 1.02 -4.67
CA GLY A 18 2.92 2.27 -4.07
C GLY A 18 4.05 3.00 -3.34
N GLN A 19 4.87 2.28 -2.57
CA GLN A 19 6.03 2.82 -1.86
C GLN A 19 7.16 3.21 -2.83
N MET A 20 7.38 2.47 -3.92
CA MET A 20 8.29 2.90 -4.99
C MET A 20 7.81 4.19 -5.66
N ALA A 21 6.50 4.33 -5.90
CA ALA A 21 5.94 5.57 -6.44
C ALA A 21 6.14 6.77 -5.49
N ILE A 22 5.96 6.55 -4.17
CA ILE A 22 6.23 7.56 -3.14
C ILE A 22 7.71 7.97 -3.14
N ARG A 23 8.64 7.01 -3.19
CA ARG A 23 10.08 7.30 -3.21
C ARG A 23 10.53 8.01 -4.49
N HIS A 24 9.99 7.61 -5.66
CA HIS A 24 10.32 8.25 -6.93
C HIS A 24 9.75 9.67 -7.03
N THR A 25 8.57 9.94 -6.46
CA THR A 25 8.04 11.32 -6.39
C THR A 25 8.78 12.22 -5.42
N ALA A 26 9.44 11.67 -4.40
CA ALA A 26 10.30 12.44 -3.49
C ALA A 26 11.68 12.76 -4.10
N ALA A 27 12.18 11.91 -5.01
CA ALA A 27 13.48 12.08 -5.65
C ALA A 27 13.47 12.99 -6.89
N TYR A 28 12.30 13.21 -7.51
CA TYR A 28 12.16 14.01 -8.72
C TYR A 28 11.06 15.08 -8.54
N PRO A 29 11.42 16.38 -8.44
CA PRO A 29 10.43 17.45 -8.40
C PRO A 29 9.83 17.63 -9.80
N GLY A 30 8.51 17.68 -9.88
CA GLY A 30 7.79 17.92 -11.13
C GLY A 30 7.33 16.66 -11.85
N ASP A 31 6.51 16.89 -12.87
CA ASP A 31 5.56 15.98 -13.52
C ASP A 31 6.20 14.80 -14.30
N HIS A 32 7.02 13.98 -13.64
CA HIS A 32 7.67 12.83 -14.26
C HIS A 32 6.63 11.71 -14.50
N PRO A 33 6.55 11.09 -15.69
CA PRO A 33 5.53 10.08 -16.01
C PRO A 33 5.68 8.76 -15.23
N ALA A 34 6.90 8.43 -14.78
CA ALA A 34 7.19 7.20 -14.04
C ALA A 34 6.35 7.00 -12.76
N PRO A 35 6.23 8.01 -11.86
CA PRO A 35 5.35 7.86 -10.70
C PRO A 35 3.85 7.75 -11.05
N ARG A 36 3.38 8.32 -12.17
CA ARG A 36 1.97 8.18 -12.58
C ARG A 36 1.64 6.73 -12.97
N GLU A 37 2.57 6.03 -13.62
CA GLU A 37 2.39 4.63 -14.01
C GLU A 37 2.42 3.71 -12.78
N SER A 38 3.36 3.89 -11.85
CA SER A 38 3.43 3.10 -10.62
C SER A 38 2.21 3.30 -9.72
N VAL A 39 1.69 4.53 -9.60
CA VAL A 39 0.43 4.80 -8.87
C VAL A 39 -0.75 4.10 -9.55
N SER A 40 -0.81 4.11 -10.88
CA SER A 40 -1.89 3.46 -11.64
C SER A 40 -1.88 1.95 -11.43
N LYS A 41 -0.72 1.31 -11.55
CA LYS A 41 -0.56 -0.14 -11.34
C LYS A 41 -0.86 -0.58 -9.90
N SER A 42 -0.42 0.22 -8.91
CA SER A 42 -0.73 -0.02 -7.50
C SER A 42 -2.24 0.10 -7.24
N TYR A 43 -2.89 1.14 -7.78
CA TYR A 43 -4.34 1.29 -7.71
C TYR A 43 -5.09 0.13 -8.36
N GLU A 44 -4.73 -0.25 -9.58
CA GLU A 44 -5.37 -1.35 -10.31
C GLU A 44 -5.25 -2.68 -9.56
N THR A 45 -4.08 -2.95 -8.98
CA THR A 45 -3.87 -4.14 -8.16
C THR A 45 -4.78 -4.14 -6.91
N LEU A 46 -4.83 -3.01 -6.18
CA LEU A 46 -5.68 -2.88 -5.00
C LEU A 46 -7.17 -2.94 -5.34
N ALA A 47 -7.59 -2.28 -6.42
CA ALA A 47 -8.97 -2.30 -6.90
C ALA A 47 -9.39 -3.73 -7.29
N ASN A 48 -8.55 -4.45 -8.05
CA ASN A 48 -8.79 -5.84 -8.44
C ASN A 48 -8.91 -6.77 -7.23
N LEU A 49 -8.10 -6.53 -6.18
CA LEU A 49 -8.23 -7.23 -4.91
C LEU A 49 -9.60 -6.92 -4.26
N LEU A 50 -9.97 -5.64 -4.16
CA LEU A 50 -11.26 -5.20 -3.58
C LEU A 50 -12.50 -5.61 -4.41
N HIS A 51 -12.33 -5.97 -5.67
CA HIS A 51 -13.40 -6.62 -6.44
C HIS A 51 -13.67 -8.03 -5.93
N LYS A 52 -12.64 -8.75 -5.45
CA LYS A 52 -12.77 -10.10 -4.87
C LYS A 52 -13.15 -10.08 -3.39
N GLN A 53 -12.72 -9.07 -2.63
CA GLN A 53 -13.00 -8.92 -1.20
C GLN A 53 -13.56 -7.54 -0.87
N ALA A 54 -14.60 -7.43 -0.03
CA ALA A 54 -15.29 -6.16 0.19
C ALA A 54 -14.42 -5.08 0.89
N ALA A 55 -13.44 -5.52 1.67
CA ALA A 55 -12.50 -4.65 2.36
C ALA A 55 -11.13 -5.31 2.49
N LEU A 56 -10.12 -4.50 2.75
CA LEU A 56 -8.77 -4.90 3.04
C LEU A 56 -8.23 -4.08 4.20
N THR A 57 -7.75 -4.73 5.25
CA THR A 57 -7.19 -4.08 6.44
C THR A 57 -5.68 -4.17 6.41
N VAL A 58 -5.01 -3.03 6.57
CA VAL A 58 -3.57 -2.93 6.78
C VAL A 58 -3.36 -2.40 8.19
N SER A 59 -2.74 -3.19 9.07
CA SER A 59 -2.48 -2.80 10.45
C SER A 59 -1.01 -2.96 10.82
N THR A 60 -0.63 -2.38 11.95
CA THR A 60 0.73 -2.51 12.50
C THR A 60 0.73 -3.32 13.79
N PHE A 61 1.76 -4.15 13.99
CA PHE A 61 2.04 -4.82 15.26
C PHE A 61 3.54 -5.01 15.43
N GLY A 62 4.14 -4.38 16.43
CA GLY A 62 5.57 -4.52 16.74
C GLY A 62 6.48 -4.22 15.53
N ASN A 63 6.26 -3.09 14.86
CA ASN A 63 6.97 -2.67 13.62
C ASN A 63 6.80 -3.62 12.41
N LYS A 64 5.81 -4.51 12.43
CA LYS A 64 5.44 -5.34 11.29
C LYS A 64 4.09 -4.89 10.73
N LEU A 65 3.92 -5.04 9.42
CA LEU A 65 2.61 -4.90 8.79
C LEU A 65 1.85 -6.21 8.89
N LEU A 66 0.54 -6.09 9.05
CA LEU A 66 -0.42 -7.17 8.89
C LEU A 66 -1.43 -6.77 7.84
N VAL A 67 -1.87 -7.77 7.09
CA VAL A 67 -2.84 -7.65 6.00
C VAL A 67 -3.95 -8.61 6.30
N ASP A 68 -5.13 -8.09 6.62
CA ASP A 68 -6.25 -8.89 7.14
C ASP A 68 -5.80 -9.84 8.27
N ASN A 69 -5.00 -9.31 9.20
CA ASN A 69 -4.37 -10.00 10.33
C ASN A 69 -3.30 -11.06 9.98
N ILE A 70 -2.87 -11.13 8.72
CA ILE A 70 -1.77 -11.99 8.29
C ILE A 70 -0.48 -11.16 8.30
N PRO A 71 0.54 -11.51 9.09
CA PRO A 71 1.82 -10.83 9.07
C PRO A 71 2.50 -10.97 7.71
N ILE A 72 2.95 -9.86 7.13
CA ILE A 72 3.77 -9.89 5.93
C ILE A 72 5.23 -10.20 6.32
N ASP A 73 5.95 -11.01 5.54
CA ASP A 73 7.36 -11.31 5.81
C ASP A 73 8.20 -10.02 5.89
N GLY A 74 8.67 -9.71 7.11
CA GLY A 74 9.35 -8.48 7.47
C GLY A 74 10.77 -8.35 6.91
N LYS A 75 11.27 -9.33 6.14
CA LYS A 75 12.57 -9.23 5.46
C LYS A 75 12.62 -8.10 4.44
N ASN A 76 11.47 -7.69 3.89
CA ASN A 76 11.41 -6.54 3.01
C ASN A 76 11.40 -5.23 3.82
N THR A 77 12.50 -4.49 3.76
CA THR A 77 12.69 -3.21 4.48
C THR A 77 11.64 -2.16 4.10
N LEU A 78 10.98 -2.29 2.95
CA LEU A 78 9.90 -1.43 2.52
C LEU A 78 8.67 -1.53 3.44
N PHE A 79 8.28 -2.75 3.83
CA PHE A 79 7.13 -2.96 4.73
C PHE A 79 7.44 -2.52 6.16
N ALA A 80 8.66 -2.78 6.64
CA ALA A 80 9.10 -2.30 7.96
C ALA A 80 9.11 -0.76 8.03
N ASN A 81 9.54 -0.09 6.95
CA ASN A 81 9.48 1.37 6.86
C ASN A 81 8.04 1.88 6.84
N PHE A 82 7.14 1.24 6.10
CA PHE A 82 5.75 1.65 6.07
C PHE A 82 5.06 1.43 7.42
N ALA A 83 5.31 0.31 8.10
CA ALA A 83 4.80 0.08 9.47
C ALA A 83 5.29 1.16 10.44
N LYS A 84 6.58 1.52 10.36
CA LYS A 84 7.16 2.60 11.16
C LYS A 84 6.52 3.96 10.84
N ASP A 85 6.25 4.24 9.57
CA ASP A 85 5.64 5.51 9.16
C ASP A 85 4.19 5.62 9.66
N LEU A 86 3.44 4.51 9.71
CA LEU A 86 2.11 4.46 10.32
C LEU A 86 2.17 4.66 11.84
N ASP A 87 3.11 3.99 12.51
CA ASP A 87 3.35 4.13 13.96
C ASP A 87 3.70 5.58 14.35
N GLN A 88 4.60 6.22 13.60
CA GLN A 88 4.96 7.63 13.79
C GLN A 88 3.78 8.58 13.62
N ARG A 89 2.79 8.21 12.80
CA ARG A 89 1.55 8.97 12.58
C ARG A 89 0.44 8.60 13.55
N ARG A 90 0.68 7.65 14.48
CA ARG A 90 -0.31 7.07 15.40
C ARG A 90 -1.51 6.47 14.66
N ILE A 91 -1.25 5.82 13.53
CA ILE A 91 -2.25 5.10 12.75
C ILE A 91 -2.07 3.61 13.02
N ASP A 92 -3.00 3.03 13.78
CA ASP A 92 -2.96 1.60 14.11
C ASP A 92 -3.40 0.73 12.93
N SER A 93 -4.36 1.21 12.13
CA SER A 93 -4.84 0.51 10.95
C SER A 93 -5.46 1.43 9.89
N ILE A 94 -5.43 0.96 8.66
CA ILE A 94 -6.09 1.55 7.49
C ILE A 94 -6.95 0.47 6.87
N ILE A 95 -8.22 0.78 6.56
CA ILE A 95 -9.12 -0.12 5.87
C ILE A 95 -9.47 0.48 4.51
N PHE A 96 -9.20 -0.26 3.45
CA PHE A 96 -9.62 0.06 2.10
C PHE A 96 -10.92 -0.69 1.78
N TYR A 97 -11.91 0.01 1.24
CA TYR A 97 -13.20 -0.57 0.88
C TYR A 97 -13.37 -0.66 -0.64
N ARG A 98 -14.14 -1.66 -1.08
CA ARG A 98 -14.61 -1.74 -2.47
C ARG A 98 -15.30 -0.42 -2.86
N GLY A 99 -14.99 0.05 -4.07
CA GLY A 99 -15.45 1.36 -4.55
C GLY A 99 -14.43 2.48 -4.34
N LEU A 100 -13.26 2.18 -3.77
CA LEU A 100 -12.11 3.10 -3.73
C LEU A 100 -11.82 3.65 -5.14
N SER A 101 -11.86 4.97 -5.29
CA SER A 101 -11.54 5.62 -6.55
C SER A 101 -10.03 5.86 -6.68
N LYS A 102 -9.53 5.93 -7.94
CA LYS A 102 -8.13 6.27 -8.21
C LYS A 102 -7.75 7.65 -7.66
N LYS A 103 -8.71 8.58 -7.64
CA LYS A 103 -8.53 9.92 -7.08
C LYS A 103 -8.27 9.85 -5.57
N ASP A 104 -9.12 9.13 -4.84
CA ASP A 104 -8.99 8.99 -3.38
C ASP A 104 -7.72 8.23 -3.01
N PHE A 105 -7.39 7.19 -3.76
CA PHE A 105 -6.13 6.47 -3.59
C PHE A 105 -4.92 7.39 -3.79
N THR A 106 -4.94 8.26 -4.80
CA THR A 106 -3.86 9.24 -5.04
C THR A 106 -3.77 10.27 -3.91
N ILE A 107 -4.91 10.75 -3.40
CA ILE A 107 -4.95 11.66 -2.23
C ILE A 107 -4.33 10.98 -1.02
N PHE A 108 -4.70 9.71 -0.75
CA PHE A 108 -4.12 8.90 0.31
C PHE A 108 -2.59 8.78 0.19
N LEU A 109 -2.08 8.40 -0.99
CA LEU A 109 -0.63 8.28 -1.20
C LEU A 109 0.10 9.60 -0.96
N ASN A 110 -0.49 10.73 -1.36
CA ASN A 110 0.09 12.05 -1.11
C ASN A 110 0.10 12.40 0.38
N ALA A 111 -0.95 12.09 1.13
CA ALA A 111 -0.99 12.29 2.57
C ALA A 111 0.05 11.45 3.33
N MET A 112 0.43 10.28 2.78
CA MET A 112 1.43 9.39 3.35
C MET A 112 2.88 9.75 3.02
N LYS A 113 3.14 10.70 2.12
CA LYS A 113 4.50 11.22 1.88
C LYS A 113 5.06 11.80 3.18
N LYS A 114 6.33 11.51 3.49
CA LYS A 114 7.03 12.14 4.62
C LYS A 114 7.08 13.66 4.39
N PRO A 115 6.87 14.47 5.44
CA PRO A 115 7.13 15.91 5.36
C PRO A 115 8.62 16.18 5.06
#